data_AF-A0A831PNF4-F1
#
_entry.id   AF-A0A831PNF4-F1
#
_cell.length_a   1.000
_cell.length_b   1.000
_cell.length_c   1.000
_cell.angle_alpha   90.00
_cell.angle_beta   90.00
_cell.angle_gamma   90.00
#
_symmetry.space_group_name_H-M   'P 1'
#
loop_
_entity.id
_entity.type
_entity.pdbx_description
1 polymer ?
#
loop_
_entity_poly.entity_id
_entity_poly.type
_entity_poly.pdbx_seq_one_letter_code
_entity_poly.pdbx_strand_id
1 'polypeptide(L)'
;MFVCEHTPGNTGLNGRAVLNVVMYSSLYLSFAAVFMAYVSSAMQDLPVSAAACLIMFLTTFSVYNMNRKTDESEDAINHAERFAFTQKYANHLMAAAVVAYLLSFVIAGISGLFTVAVASIPLVSGIFYSVAVLPPGFGYRRLKDIPCVKNLL
;
A
#
# COMPACT_ATOMS: atom_id res chain seq x y z
N MET A 1 -16.58 -12.39 -25.30
CA MET A 1 -15.39 -11.57 -25.58
C MET A 1 -15.82 -10.13 -25.41
N PHE A 2 -15.57 -9.52 -24.25
CA PHE A 2 -15.97 -8.13 -24.00
C PHE A 2 -14.85 -7.22 -24.50
N VAL A 3 -15.08 -6.57 -25.64
CA VAL A 3 -14.20 -5.52 -26.14
C VAL A 3 -14.66 -4.23 -25.45
N CYS A 4 -13.89 -3.77 -24.46
CA CYS A 4 -14.05 -2.42 -23.94
C CYS A 4 -13.42 -1.44 -24.95
N GLU A 5 -14.21 -1.00 -25.91
CA GLU A 5 -13.89 0.23 -26.64
C GLU A 5 -14.15 1.42 -25.73
N HIS A 6 -13.07 1.99 -25.20
CA HIS A 6 -13.09 3.42 -24.89
C HIS A 6 -11.73 3.99 -25.22
N THR A 7 -11.60 4.52 -26.43
CA THR A 7 -10.48 5.38 -26.82
C THR A 7 -10.85 6.81 -26.40
N PRO A 8 -10.25 7.40 -25.35
CA PRO A 8 -10.49 8.81 -25.08
C PRO A 8 -9.60 9.61 -26.02
N GLY A 9 -10.24 10.38 -26.89
CA GLY A 9 -9.59 11.42 -27.68
C GLY A 9 -9.03 12.54 -26.79
N ASN A 10 -7.90 13.04 -27.25
CA ASN A 10 -7.27 14.34 -27.03
C ASN A 10 -6.85 14.77 -25.61
N THR A 11 -5.63 15.29 -25.60
CA THR A 11 -4.77 15.73 -24.51
C THR A 11 -5.29 16.97 -23.78
N GLY A 12 -5.51 16.79 -22.48
CA GLY A 12 -5.71 17.80 -21.46
C GLY A 12 -5.78 17.06 -20.12
N LEU A 13 -5.25 17.62 -19.04
CA LEU A 13 -5.31 17.01 -17.70
C LEU A 13 -6.78 16.78 -17.30
N ASN A 14 -7.29 15.58 -17.61
CA ASN A 14 -8.63 15.15 -17.26
C ASN A 14 -8.64 14.92 -15.74
N GLY A 15 -9.45 15.67 -14.98
CA GLY A 15 -9.48 15.57 -13.51
C GLY A 15 -9.70 14.14 -13.02
N ARG A 16 -10.44 13.32 -13.77
CA ARG A 16 -10.60 11.89 -13.49
C ARG A 16 -9.30 11.11 -13.59
N ALA A 17 -8.45 11.42 -14.57
CA ALA A 17 -7.14 10.78 -14.71
C ALA A 17 -6.22 11.14 -13.53
N VAL A 18 -6.24 12.39 -13.07
CA VAL A 18 -5.48 12.82 -11.88
C VAL A 18 -5.98 12.10 -10.63
N LEU A 19 -7.30 12.04 -10.42
CA LEU A 19 -7.89 11.32 -9.31
C LEU A 19 -7.52 9.84 -9.32
N ASN A 20 -7.57 9.19 -10.49
CA ASN A 20 -7.16 7.80 -10.64
C ASN A 20 -5.69 7.59 -10.28
N VAL A 21 -4.80 8.50 -10.70
CA VAL A 21 -3.40 8.44 -10.27
C VAL A 21 -3.30 8.54 -8.76
N VAL A 22 -3.93 9.53 -8.12
CA VAL A 22 -3.82 9.75 -6.67
C VAL A 22 -4.40 8.56 -5.87
N MET A 23 -5.53 8.02 -6.30
CA MET A 23 -6.21 6.90 -5.62
C MET A 23 -5.52 5.56 -5.88
N TYR A 24 -5.24 5.23 -7.14
CA TYR A 24 -4.76 3.91 -7.57
C TYR A 24 -3.23 3.77 -7.58
N SER A 25 -2.48 4.80 -7.20
CA SER A 25 -1.05 4.70 -6.85
C SER A 25 -0.79 4.56 -5.35
N SER A 26 -1.83 4.61 -4.52
CA SER A 26 -1.74 4.65 -3.04
C SER A 26 -1.28 5.99 -2.46
N LEU A 27 -1.10 7.04 -3.27
CA LEU A 27 -0.74 8.37 -2.77
C LEU A 27 -1.79 8.90 -1.77
N TYR A 28 -3.07 8.75 -2.09
CA TYR A 28 -4.15 9.13 -1.17
C TYR A 28 -4.00 8.48 0.22
N LEU A 29 -3.81 7.15 0.24
CA LEU A 29 -3.65 6.38 1.48
C LEU A 29 -2.38 6.81 2.24
N SER A 30 -1.30 7.11 1.52
CA SER A 30 -0.03 7.54 2.10
C SER A 30 -0.15 8.90 2.78
N PHE A 31 -0.86 9.85 2.16
CA PHE A 31 -1.18 11.13 2.81
C PHE A 31 -2.12 10.96 4.00
N ALA A 32 -3.12 10.07 3.90
CA ALA A 32 -3.99 9.76 5.04
C ALA A 32 -3.18 9.23 6.24
N ALA A 33 -2.19 8.37 6.00
CA ALA A 33 -1.28 7.89 7.05
C ALA A 33 -0.43 9.00 7.68
N VAL A 34 0.04 9.97 6.89
CA VAL A 34 0.71 11.18 7.43
C VAL A 34 -0.23 11.96 8.35
N PHE A 35 -1.48 12.17 7.93
CA PHE A 35 -2.46 12.86 8.76
C PHE A 35 -2.76 12.10 10.05
N MET A 36 -2.83 10.76 10.02
CA MET A 36 -2.96 9.96 11.24
C MET A 36 -1.79 10.17 12.19
N ALA A 37 -0.55 10.16 11.70
CA ALA A 37 0.64 10.41 12.52
C ALA A 37 0.63 11.83 13.11
N TYR A 38 0.26 12.82 12.30
CA TYR A 38 0.13 14.22 12.73
C TYR A 38 -0.92 14.37 13.84
N VAL A 39 -2.15 13.92 13.59
CA VAL A 39 -3.27 14.03 14.54
C VAL A 39 -2.97 13.26 15.81
N SER A 40 -2.42 12.05 15.70
CA SER A 40 -2.03 11.24 16.86
C SER A 40 -0.98 11.95 17.73
N SER A 41 0.01 12.60 17.12
CA SER A 41 1.02 13.38 17.86
C SER A 41 0.38 14.61 18.51
N ALA A 42 -0.43 15.35 17.76
CA ALA A 42 -1.11 16.56 18.25
C ALA A 42 -2.07 16.26 19.41
N MET A 43 -2.81 15.14 19.36
CA MET A 43 -3.73 14.73 20.43
C MET A 43 -3.02 14.30 21.71
N GLN A 44 -1.75 13.91 21.62
CA GLN A 44 -0.94 13.49 22.77
C GLN A 44 -0.01 14.62 23.27
N ASP A 45 -0.16 15.84 22.74
CA ASP A 45 0.74 16.97 22.99
C ASP A 45 2.23 16.63 22.74
N LEU A 46 2.48 15.74 21.76
CA LEU A 46 3.82 15.34 21.34
C LEU A 46 4.29 16.17 20.13
N PRO A 47 5.59 16.49 20.03
CA PRO A 47 6.14 17.12 18.84
C PRO A 47 5.90 16.27 17.59
N VAL A 48 5.38 16.89 16.52
CA VAL A 48 5.20 16.21 15.24
C VAL A 48 6.57 15.96 14.62
N SER A 49 6.95 14.68 14.55
CA SER A 49 8.20 14.27 13.92
C SER A 49 8.04 14.17 12.40
N ALA A 50 8.79 14.99 11.65
CA ALA A 50 8.84 14.90 10.20
C ALA A 50 9.35 13.52 9.72
N ALA A 51 10.29 12.92 10.47
CA ALA A 51 10.77 11.56 10.20
C ALA A 51 9.65 10.53 10.35
N ALA A 52 8.85 10.62 11.42
CA ALA A 52 7.71 9.72 11.63
C ALA A 52 6.65 9.88 10.51
N CYS A 53 6.32 11.11 10.14
CA CYS A 53 5.42 11.38 9.02
C CYS A 53 5.93 10.78 7.71
N LEU A 54 7.22 10.95 7.41
CA LEU A 54 7.81 10.44 6.17
C LEU A 54 7.89 8.90 6.17
N ILE A 55 8.23 8.28 7.30
CA ILE A 55 8.17 6.82 7.48
C ILE A 55 6.76 6.31 7.22
N MET A 56 5.73 6.95 7.80
CA MET A 56 4.32 6.57 7.60
C MET A 56 3.91 6.69 6.14
N PHE A 57 4.26 7.79 5.47
CA PHE A 57 4.00 7.97 4.04
C PHE A 57 4.63 6.84 3.20
N LEU A 58 5.93 6.62 3.35
CA LEU A 58 6.70 5.68 2.52
C LEU A 58 6.29 4.23 2.78
N THR A 59 6.07 3.88 4.06
CA THR A 59 5.64 2.54 4.46
C THR A 59 4.25 2.24 3.92
N THR A 60 3.28 3.16 4.09
CA THR A 60 1.93 2.98 3.56
C THR A 60 1.94 2.93 2.03
N PHE A 61 2.66 3.82 1.36
CA PHE A 61 2.79 3.77 -0.10
C PHE A 61 3.28 2.40 -0.57
N SER A 62 4.30 1.88 0.11
CA SER A 62 4.92 0.63 -0.26
C SER A 62 4.04 -0.58 0.03
N VAL A 63 3.55 -0.76 1.27
CA VAL A 63 2.69 -1.90 1.65
C VAL A 63 1.48 -2.00 0.74
N TYR A 64 0.79 -0.89 0.46
CA TYR A 64 -0.42 -0.95 -0.36
C TYR A 64 -0.13 -1.24 -1.83
N ASN A 65 1.00 -0.80 -2.38
CA ASN A 65 1.38 -1.17 -3.75
C ASN A 65 1.87 -2.61 -3.85
N MET A 66 2.60 -3.12 -2.85
CA MET A 66 2.96 -4.54 -2.76
C MET A 66 1.71 -5.41 -2.61
N ASN A 67 0.75 -4.99 -1.78
CA ASN A 67 -0.50 -5.71 -1.58
C ASN A 67 -1.35 -5.77 -2.86
N ARG A 68 -1.42 -4.68 -3.63
CA ARG A 68 -2.08 -4.70 -4.95
C ARG A 68 -1.48 -5.72 -5.90
N LYS A 69 -0.18 -6.00 -5.79
CA LYS A 69 0.48 -7.03 -6.60
C LYS A 69 0.07 -8.45 -6.16
N THR A 70 -0.14 -8.68 -4.86
CA THR A 70 -0.60 -9.97 -4.34
C THR A 70 -2.10 -10.22 -4.54
N ASP A 71 -2.84 -9.16 -4.85
CA ASP A 71 -4.30 -9.15 -4.94
C ASP A 71 -4.79 -9.00 -6.38
N GLU A 72 -3.91 -9.10 -7.40
CA GLU A 72 -4.25 -8.86 -8.81
C GLU A 72 -5.47 -9.66 -9.29
N SER A 73 -5.58 -10.93 -8.92
CA SER A 73 -6.73 -11.77 -9.30
C SER A 73 -8.03 -11.34 -8.62
N GLU A 74 -7.94 -10.88 -7.37
CA GLU A 74 -9.08 -10.41 -6.58
C GLU A 74 -9.54 -9.05 -7.11
N ASP A 75 -8.59 -8.18 -7.46
CA ASP A 75 -8.82 -6.85 -8.03
C ASP A 75 -9.39 -6.90 -9.44
N ALA A 76 -8.99 -7.88 -10.26
CA ALA A 76 -9.56 -8.06 -11.60
C ALA A 76 -11.07 -8.33 -11.56
N ILE A 77 -11.57 -8.95 -10.48
CA ILE A 77 -12.99 -9.27 -10.29
C ILE A 77 -13.70 -8.14 -9.55
N ASN A 78 -13.14 -7.66 -8.44
CA ASN A 78 -13.82 -6.74 -7.52
C ASN A 78 -13.62 -5.27 -7.86
N HIS A 79 -12.53 -4.91 -8.55
CA HIS A 79 -12.08 -3.53 -8.74
C HIS A 79 -11.43 -3.31 -10.12
N ALA A 80 -12.18 -3.56 -11.20
CA ALA A 80 -11.67 -3.55 -12.57
C ALA A 80 -10.90 -2.27 -12.97
N GLU A 81 -11.36 -1.08 -12.58
CA GLU A 81 -10.67 0.18 -12.89
C GLU A 81 -9.31 0.31 -12.18
N ARG A 82 -9.26 -0.10 -10.89
CA ARG A 82 -8.02 -0.14 -10.11
C ARG A 82 -7.05 -1.14 -10.72
N PHE A 83 -7.55 -2.32 -11.06
CA PHE A 83 -6.76 -3.37 -11.72
C PHE A 83 -6.18 -2.88 -13.04
N ALA A 84 -6.97 -2.24 -13.90
CA ALA A 84 -6.48 -1.71 -15.18
C ALA A 84 -5.34 -0.69 -14.99
N PHE A 85 -5.44 0.18 -13.98
CA PHE A 85 -4.39 1.15 -13.66
C PHE A 85 -3.13 0.46 -13.11
N THR A 86 -3.28 -0.39 -12.09
CA THR A 86 -2.13 -1.03 -11.43
C THR A 86 -1.43 -1.99 -12.37
N GLN A 87 -2.16 -2.68 -13.24
CA GLN A 87 -1.59 -3.54 -14.27
C GLN A 87 -0.79 -2.73 -15.31
N LYS A 88 -1.30 -1.56 -15.72
CA LYS A 88 -0.62 -0.65 -16.68
C LYS A 88 0.72 -0.14 -16.13
N TYR A 89 0.80 0.15 -14.84
CA TYR A 89 1.99 0.72 -14.20
C TYR A 89 2.72 -0.26 -13.27
N ALA A 90 2.45 -1.56 -13.37
CA ALA A 90 2.86 -2.58 -12.38
C ALA A 90 4.36 -2.51 -12.03
N ASN A 91 5.23 -2.50 -13.03
CA ASN A 91 6.69 -2.48 -12.79
C ASN A 91 7.14 -1.18 -12.11
N HIS A 92 6.57 -0.04 -12.50
CA HIS A 92 6.91 1.27 -11.94
C HIS A 92 6.44 1.39 -10.50
N LEU A 93 5.20 0.97 -10.21
CA LEU A 93 4.63 0.98 -8.86
C LEU A 93 5.36 0.01 -7.94
N MET A 94 5.72 -1.18 -8.43
CA MET A 94 6.48 -2.15 -7.65
C MET A 94 7.90 -1.67 -7.35
N ALA A 95 8.61 -1.12 -8.34
CA ALA A 95 9.94 -0.55 -8.12
C ALA A 95 9.88 0.63 -7.14
N ALA A 96 8.91 1.54 -7.30
CA ALA A 96 8.70 2.65 -6.39
C ALA A 96 8.34 2.18 -4.98
N ALA A 97 7.54 1.12 -4.83
CA ALA A 97 7.21 0.53 -3.55
C ALA A 97 8.45 -0.02 -2.85
N VAL A 98 9.28 -0.81 -3.55
CA VAL A 98 10.53 -1.35 -2.98
C VAL A 98 11.45 -0.22 -2.53
N VAL A 99 11.68 0.78 -3.40
CA VAL A 99 12.52 1.95 -3.06
C VAL A 99 11.94 2.71 -1.86
N ALA A 100 10.63 2.94 -1.82
CA ALA A 100 9.99 3.63 -0.72
C ALA A 100 10.17 2.89 0.62
N TYR A 101 10.03 1.57 0.65
CA TYR A 101 10.24 0.80 1.88
C TYR A 101 11.70 0.86 2.35
N LEU A 102 12.65 0.74 1.41
CA LEU A 102 14.07 0.87 1.73
C LEU A 102 14.40 2.24 2.31
N LEU A 103 13.86 3.31 1.72
CA LEU A 103 14.02 4.67 2.25
C LEU A 103 13.38 4.83 3.63
N SER A 104 12.22 4.22 3.86
CA SER A 104 11.57 4.19 5.19
C SER A 104 12.50 3.57 6.23
N PHE A 105 13.15 2.44 5.91
CA PHE A 105 14.14 1.81 6.79
C PHE A 105 15.41 2.62 7.01
N VAL A 106 15.89 3.33 5.99
CA VAL A 106 17.03 4.25 6.16
C VAL A 106 16.68 5.35 7.15
N ILE A 107 15.52 6.00 7.00
CA ILE A 107 15.06 7.06 7.89
C ILE A 107 14.81 6.53 9.31
N ALA A 108 14.20 5.35 9.42
CA ALA A 108 14.00 4.67 10.69
C ALA A 108 15.33 4.35 11.38
N GLY A 109 16.33 3.87 10.62
CA GLY A 109 17.67 3.57 11.14
C GLY A 109 18.38 4.80 11.70
N ILE A 110 18.25 5.94 11.03
CA ILE A 110 18.77 7.24 11.52
C ILE A 110 18.04 7.67 12.80
N SER A 111 16.75 7.34 12.93
CA SER A 111 15.92 7.66 14.10
C SER A 111 16.11 6.71 15.29
N GLY A 112 16.77 5.55 15.07
CA GLY A 112 17.11 4.57 16.09
C GLY A 112 16.59 3.17 15.81
N LEU A 113 17.25 2.16 16.41
CA LEU A 113 16.95 0.75 16.15
C LEU A 113 15.50 0.37 16.53
N PHE A 114 14.94 0.98 17.57
CA PHE A 114 13.54 0.75 17.94
C PHE A 114 12.58 1.20 16.84
N THR A 115 12.85 2.34 16.18
CA THR A 115 12.06 2.81 15.04
C THR A 115 12.13 1.84 13.86
N VAL A 116 13.29 1.21 13.61
CA VAL A 116 13.41 0.16 12.58
C VAL A 116 12.53 -1.04 12.92
N ALA A 117 12.54 -1.49 14.18
CA ALA A 117 11.69 -2.58 14.63
C ALA A 117 10.20 -2.26 14.41
N VAL A 118 9.76 -1.05 14.79
CA VAL A 118 8.38 -0.60 14.57
C VAL A 118 8.05 -0.50 13.07
N ALA A 119 8.94 0.09 12.27
CA ALA A 119 8.75 0.21 10.82
C ALA A 119 8.73 -1.14 10.10
N SER A 120 9.29 -2.20 10.70
CA SER A 120 9.27 -3.55 10.13
C SER A 120 7.93 -4.26 10.29
N ILE A 121 7.10 -3.84 11.26
CA ILE A 121 5.83 -4.50 11.59
C ILE A 121 4.93 -4.60 10.34
N PRO A 122 4.65 -3.52 9.58
CA PRO A 122 3.76 -3.62 8.42
C PRO A 122 4.30 -4.52 7.31
N LEU A 123 5.64 -4.59 7.11
CA LEU A 123 6.25 -5.48 6.12
C LEU A 123 6.07 -6.93 6.52
N VAL A 124 6.42 -7.25 7.77
CA VAL A 124 6.32 -8.60 8.31
C VAL A 124 4.86 -9.06 8.30
N SER A 125 3.94 -8.23 8.80
CA SER A 125 2.51 -8.50 8.76
C SER A 125 2.02 -8.71 7.33
N GLY A 126 2.39 -7.84 6.38
CA GLY A 126 2.00 -7.97 4.98
C GLY A 126 2.49 -9.27 4.33
N ILE A 127 3.74 -9.69 4.62
CA ILE A 127 4.29 -10.96 4.13
C ILE A 127 3.50 -12.15 4.71
N PHE A 128 3.32 -12.21 6.02
CA PHE A 128 2.56 -13.30 6.65
C PHE A 128 1.10 -13.33 6.20
N TYR A 129 0.51 -12.15 5.98
CA TYR A 129 -0.87 -12.01 5.53
C TYR A 129 -1.07 -12.54 4.11
N SER A 130 -0.16 -12.22 3.19
CA SER A 130 -0.31 -12.47 1.75
C SER A 130 0.34 -13.76 1.25
N VAL A 131 1.33 -14.32 1.97
CA VAL A 131 2.01 -15.56 1.56
C VAL A 131 1.25 -16.80 2.03
N ALA A 132 1.36 -17.90 1.27
CA ALA A 132 0.75 -19.18 1.59
C ALA A 132 1.47 -19.89 2.76
N VAL A 133 1.29 -19.40 3.97
CA VAL A 133 1.96 -19.88 5.20
C VAL A 133 1.24 -21.06 5.86
N LEU A 134 -0.02 -21.34 5.50
CA LEU A 134 -0.84 -22.39 6.13
C LEU A 134 -0.62 -23.76 5.46
N PRO A 135 -0.73 -24.87 6.23
CA PRO A 135 -0.49 -26.21 5.70
C PRO A 135 -1.53 -26.62 4.64
N PRO A 136 -1.19 -27.48 3.66
CA PRO A 136 -2.08 -27.84 2.55
C PRO A 136 -3.38 -28.56 2.98
N GLY A 137 -3.42 -29.15 4.16
CA GLY A 137 -4.61 -29.79 4.73
C GLY A 137 -5.59 -28.83 5.40
N PHE A 138 -5.23 -27.55 5.51
CA PHE A 138 -6.12 -26.50 6.00
C PHE A 138 -6.91 -25.93 4.81
N GLY A 139 -8.21 -25.66 4.97
CA GLY A 139 -9.08 -25.17 3.88
C GLY A 139 -8.69 -23.79 3.30
N TYR A 140 -7.68 -23.14 3.91
CA TYR A 140 -7.13 -21.86 3.49
C TYR A 140 -5.61 -21.96 3.37
N ARG A 141 -5.04 -21.25 2.39
CA ARG A 141 -3.59 -21.24 2.15
C ARG A 141 -2.92 -19.98 2.69
N ARG A 142 -3.58 -18.82 2.59
CA ARG A 142 -3.07 -17.53 3.10
C ARG A 142 -3.90 -17.09 4.30
N LEU A 143 -3.30 -16.32 5.21
CA LEU A 143 -4.00 -15.77 6.37
C LEU A 143 -5.16 -14.86 5.94
N LYS A 144 -4.96 -14.10 4.86
CA LYS A 144 -6.00 -13.23 4.30
C LYS A 144 -7.25 -13.94 3.79
N ASP A 145 -7.15 -15.23 3.49
CA ASP A 145 -8.28 -16.02 3.00
C ASP A 145 -9.23 -16.45 4.15
N ILE A 146 -8.77 -16.39 5.41
CA ILE A 146 -9.56 -16.80 6.58
C ILE A 146 -10.51 -15.65 7.00
N PRO A 147 -11.81 -15.92 7.19
CA PRO A 147 -12.75 -14.94 7.74
C PRO A 147 -12.28 -14.39 9.09
N CYS A 148 -12.54 -13.10 9.36
CA CYS A 148 -12.18 -12.38 10.60
C CYS A 148 -10.67 -12.09 10.83
N VAL A 149 -9.73 -12.79 10.18
CA VAL A 149 -8.28 -12.56 10.41
C VAL A 149 -7.84 -11.14 10.03
N LYS A 150 -8.50 -10.53 9.05
CA LYS A 150 -8.25 -9.12 8.66
C LYS A 150 -8.41 -8.08 9.77
N ASN A 151 -9.09 -8.42 10.88
CA ASN A 151 -9.28 -7.51 12.02
C ASN A 151 -8.25 -7.74 13.15
N LEU A 152 -7.47 -8.82 13.07
CA LEU A 152 -6.45 -9.18 14.06
C LEU A 152 -5.05 -8.67 13.69
N LEU A 153 -4.86 -8.29 12.42
CA LEU A 153 -3.59 -7.87 11.82
C LEU A 153 -3.62 -6.41 11.38
#